data_AF-A0A2J7YZJ2-F1
#
_entry.id   AF-A0A2J7YZJ2-F1
#
_cell.length_a   1.000
_cell.length_b   1.000
_cell.length_c   1.000
_cell.angle_alpha   90.00
_cell.angle_beta   90.00
_cell.angle_gamma   90.00
#
_symmetry.space_group_name_H-M   'P 1'
#
loop_
_entity.id
_entity.type
_entity.pdbx_description
1 polymer ?
#
loop_
_entity_poly.entity_id
_entity_poly.type
_entity_poly.pdbx_seq_one_letter_code
_entity_poly.pdbx_strand_id
1 'polypeptide(L)'
;MDTKIPSGAPEMDELHRVGAGALLEEGFSAVESLEGPEGVEVEIDDTFVGVYPGGALLKVFVDAPTLEVAEQAVRSLAEEVLEHLELLADWTVERCEVELNPDLAKESLHLDGPPSDVASRRAQLTEPASEKPVDAARAAAETKAAAARMRGLAAQLRSFGPGMFGALDEEDEDYDPEITDSAVSLEDAQLAAGALVWATDVLLDELFQDAFALVEEETNVVECDQPLWLLDDLPPRYALQYDARFARRFLVTAIALTTRFTEGSFHQLSCVAEELALRLLLTTAEVTLETFGLLGDGVSAALEGFGDLVYEDMDHEWLYDDSKDGIDESSVGEYLGVAPMDLASWFKPFNDDRYVHPYAADEPGGEGSEVTAP
;
A
#
# COMPACT_ATOMS: atom_id res chain seq x y z
N MET A 1 1.28 -5.55 23.00
CA MET A 1 1.14 -6.59 24.06
C MET A 1 -0.30 -6.65 24.53
N ASP A 2 -0.82 -7.84 24.82
CA ASP A 2 -2.19 -8.07 25.30
C ASP A 2 -2.19 -8.70 26.70
N THR A 3 -2.97 -8.12 27.62
CA THR A 3 -3.17 -8.57 29.00
C THR A 3 -4.63 -8.95 29.19
N LYS A 4 -4.89 -10.02 29.94
CA LYS A 4 -6.25 -10.54 30.13
C LYS A 4 -6.64 -10.67 31.59
N ILE A 5 -7.94 -10.46 31.82
CA ILE A 5 -8.58 -10.77 33.09
C ILE A 5 -8.49 -12.28 33.38
N PRO A 6 -8.54 -12.69 34.66
CA PRO A 6 -8.50 -14.10 35.04
C PRO A 6 -9.58 -14.92 34.34
N SER A 7 -9.23 -16.15 33.92
CA SER A 7 -10.18 -17.06 33.26
C SER A 7 -11.39 -17.32 34.16
N GLY A 8 -12.59 -16.95 33.68
CA GLY A 8 -13.85 -17.10 34.42
C GLY A 8 -14.30 -15.87 35.22
N ALA A 9 -13.52 -14.78 35.22
CA ALA A 9 -13.96 -13.48 35.72
C ALA A 9 -15.05 -12.86 34.80
N PRO A 10 -16.00 -12.09 35.36
CA PRO A 10 -16.95 -11.35 34.53
C PRO A 10 -16.25 -10.27 33.72
N GLU A 11 -16.72 -10.03 32.49
CA GLU A 11 -16.24 -8.94 31.65
C GLU A 11 -16.43 -7.58 32.34
N MET A 12 -15.47 -6.67 32.11
CA MET A 12 -15.49 -5.34 32.69
C MET A 12 -16.59 -4.48 32.07
N ASP A 13 -17.40 -3.84 32.91
CA ASP A 13 -18.30 -2.79 32.49
C ASP A 13 -17.57 -1.47 32.21
N GLU A 14 -18.30 -0.45 31.76
CA GLU A 14 -17.73 0.85 31.40
C GLU A 14 -16.94 1.52 32.54
N LEU A 15 -17.42 1.40 33.78
CA LEU A 15 -16.75 2.03 34.93
C LEU A 15 -15.47 1.27 35.30
N HIS A 16 -15.52 -0.06 35.27
CA HIS A 16 -14.33 -0.90 35.51
C HIS A 16 -13.27 -0.68 34.43
N ARG A 17 -13.65 -0.49 33.17
CA ARG A 17 -12.70 -0.18 32.07
C ARG A 17 -11.98 1.15 32.26
N VAL A 18 -12.70 2.20 32.67
CA VAL A 18 -12.09 3.51 32.97
C VAL A 18 -11.12 3.40 34.15
N GLY A 19 -11.50 2.66 35.20
CA GLY A 19 -10.64 2.44 36.37
C GLY A 19 -9.38 1.64 36.04
N ALA A 20 -9.50 0.56 35.27
CA ALA A 20 -8.37 -0.24 34.84
C ALA A 20 -7.41 0.55 33.94
N GLY A 21 -7.94 1.40 33.05
CA GLY A 21 -7.14 2.27 32.19
C GLY A 21 -6.28 3.24 33.01
N ALA A 22 -6.91 3.96 33.95
CA ALA A 22 -6.20 4.91 34.80
C ALA A 22 -5.11 4.25 35.66
N LEU A 23 -5.36 3.06 36.21
CA LEU A 23 -4.38 2.32 37.01
C LEU A 23 -3.19 1.85 36.18
N LEU A 24 -3.43 1.38 34.96
CA LEU A 24 -2.37 0.95 34.04
C LEU A 24 -1.56 2.17 33.58
N GLU A 25 -2.19 3.25 33.14
CA GLU A 25 -1.51 4.49 32.74
C GLU A 25 -0.62 5.06 33.87
N GLU A 26 -1.14 5.09 35.10
CA GLU A 26 -0.37 5.52 36.28
C GLU A 26 0.79 4.57 36.59
N GLY A 27 0.56 3.26 36.50
CA GLY A 27 1.59 2.24 36.74
C GLY A 27 2.74 2.31 35.75
N PHE A 28 2.45 2.45 34.45
CA PHE A 28 3.48 2.60 33.42
C PHE A 28 4.20 3.96 33.49
N SER A 29 3.49 5.05 33.80
CA SER A 29 4.10 6.38 33.96
C SER A 29 5.04 6.49 35.16
N ALA A 30 4.92 5.59 36.14
CA ALA A 30 5.78 5.58 37.33
C ALA A 30 7.16 4.94 37.08
N VAL A 31 7.37 4.31 35.91
CA VAL A 31 8.62 3.62 35.58
C VAL A 31 9.48 4.49 34.69
N GLU A 32 10.61 4.95 35.24
CA GLU A 32 11.55 5.85 34.52
C GLU A 32 12.59 5.10 33.67
N SER A 33 12.86 3.81 33.94
CA SER A 33 13.86 3.01 33.21
C SER A 33 13.63 1.52 33.41
N LEU A 34 13.94 0.71 32.39
CA LEU A 34 13.82 -0.75 32.43
C LEU A 34 15.19 -1.42 32.49
N GLU A 35 15.32 -2.46 33.31
CA GLU A 35 16.48 -3.34 33.28
C GLU A 35 16.17 -4.57 32.41
N GLY A 36 16.75 -4.61 31.22
CA GLY A 36 16.72 -5.74 30.30
C GLY A 36 17.63 -6.89 30.73
N PRO A 37 17.61 -8.02 30.00
CA PRO A 37 18.45 -9.18 30.31
C PRO A 37 19.94 -8.82 30.40
N GLU A 38 20.63 -9.41 31.37
CA GLU A 38 22.05 -9.14 31.71
C GLU A 38 22.37 -7.72 32.22
N GLY A 39 21.36 -6.95 32.66
CA GLY A 39 21.55 -5.62 33.27
C GLY A 39 21.70 -4.50 32.24
N VAL A 40 21.17 -4.69 31.03
CA VAL A 40 21.13 -3.68 29.98
C VAL A 40 19.98 -2.71 30.27
N GLU A 41 20.27 -1.42 30.45
CA GLU A 41 19.22 -0.40 30.59
C GLU A 41 18.48 -0.21 29.25
N VAL A 42 17.15 -0.23 29.29
CA VAL A 42 16.23 0.01 28.19
C VAL A 42 15.40 1.25 28.54
N GLU A 43 15.42 2.24 27.65
CA GLU A 43 14.70 3.51 27.82
C GLU A 43 13.26 3.37 27.28
N ILE A 44 12.28 3.94 27.98
CA ILE A 44 10.88 3.97 27.53
C ILE A 44 10.62 5.35 26.94
N ASP A 45 10.24 5.39 25.67
CA ASP A 45 9.93 6.63 24.97
C ASP A 45 8.46 7.05 25.17
N ASP A 46 7.54 6.10 25.04
CA ASP A 46 6.10 6.36 25.11
C ASP A 46 5.28 5.09 25.45
N THR A 47 4.07 5.26 25.97
CA THR A 47 3.17 4.14 26.33
C THR A 47 1.70 4.48 26.07
N PHE A 48 1.00 3.58 25.40
CA PHE A 48 -0.44 3.66 25.14
C PHE A 48 -1.19 2.50 25.79
N VAL A 49 -2.33 2.81 26.41
CA VAL A 49 -3.20 1.85 27.10
C VAL A 49 -4.59 1.86 26.47
N GLY A 50 -5.04 0.71 25.95
CA GLY A 50 -6.39 0.52 25.41
C GLY A 50 -7.12 -0.60 26.16
N VAL A 51 -8.15 -0.27 26.95
CA VAL A 51 -8.88 -1.26 27.75
C VAL A 51 -10.15 -1.75 27.05
N TYR A 52 -10.34 -3.08 27.01
CA TYR A 52 -11.51 -3.74 26.41
C TYR A 52 -12.18 -4.69 27.44
N PRO A 53 -13.41 -5.20 27.21
CA PRO A 53 -14.15 -5.94 28.24
C PRO A 53 -13.43 -7.16 28.84
N GLY A 54 -12.48 -7.78 28.12
CA GLY A 54 -11.74 -8.95 28.54
C GLY A 54 -10.29 -8.69 28.99
N GLY A 55 -9.81 -7.44 28.99
CA GLY A 55 -8.39 -7.16 29.22
C GLY A 55 -7.94 -5.77 28.78
N ALA A 56 -6.64 -5.61 28.53
CA ALA A 56 -6.06 -4.38 28.02
C ALA A 56 -4.95 -4.65 27.00
N LEU A 57 -4.97 -3.86 25.93
CA LEU A 57 -3.92 -3.78 24.93
C LEU A 57 -2.94 -2.67 25.32
N LEU A 58 -1.66 -3.00 25.36
CA LEU A 58 -0.58 -2.11 25.75
C LEU A 58 0.41 -1.99 24.58
N LYS A 59 0.72 -0.76 24.18
CA LYS A 59 1.76 -0.45 23.20
C LYS A 59 2.82 0.38 23.89
N VAL A 60 4.04 -0.15 23.98
CA VAL A 60 5.17 0.49 24.66
C VAL A 60 6.26 0.71 23.62
N PHE A 61 6.78 1.92 23.53
CA PHE A 61 7.90 2.30 22.69
C PHE A 61 9.15 2.31 23.55
N VAL A 62 10.17 1.55 23.12
CA VAL A 62 11.41 1.38 23.87
C VAL A 62 12.62 1.46 22.96
N ASP A 63 13.72 2.05 23.46
CA ASP A 63 15.03 1.97 22.84
C ASP A 63 15.82 0.79 23.42
N ALA A 64 16.12 -0.19 22.56
CA ALA A 64 16.80 -1.40 22.95
C ALA A 64 17.75 -1.89 21.85
N PRO A 65 18.89 -2.50 22.22
CA PRO A 65 19.90 -2.94 21.26
C PRO A 65 19.45 -4.10 20.38
N THR A 66 18.48 -4.91 20.83
CA THR A 66 17.90 -6.01 20.06
C THR A 66 16.42 -6.18 20.35
N LEU A 67 15.68 -6.75 19.40
CA LEU A 67 14.25 -7.08 19.57
C LEU A 67 14.00 -8.05 20.74
N GLU A 68 14.93 -8.99 20.98
CA GLU A 68 14.84 -9.94 22.09
C GLU A 68 14.98 -9.23 23.46
N VAL A 69 15.89 -8.24 23.55
CA VAL A 69 16.06 -7.41 24.74
C VAL A 69 14.81 -6.54 24.97
N ALA A 70 14.26 -5.95 23.91
CA ALA A 70 13.02 -5.17 23.96
C ALA A 70 11.82 -6.01 24.45
N GLU A 71 11.60 -7.18 23.86
CA GLU A 71 10.47 -8.06 24.22
C GLU A 71 10.53 -8.48 25.68
N GLN A 72 11.71 -8.88 26.14
CA GLN A 72 11.90 -9.33 27.50
C GLN A 72 11.75 -8.19 28.50
N ALA A 73 12.31 -7.01 28.22
CA ALA A 73 12.18 -5.83 29.08
C ALA A 73 10.72 -5.37 29.20
N VAL A 74 9.99 -5.27 28.08
CA VAL A 74 8.58 -4.85 28.08
C VAL A 74 7.68 -5.89 28.75
N ARG A 75 7.95 -7.20 28.57
CA ARG A 75 7.21 -8.26 29.27
C ARG A 75 7.42 -8.17 30.78
N SER A 76 8.67 -8.02 31.23
CA SER A 76 8.98 -7.91 32.66
C SER A 76 8.38 -6.65 33.28
N LEU A 77 8.40 -5.52 32.57
CA LEU A 77 7.70 -4.29 32.98
C LEU A 77 6.22 -4.54 33.23
N ALA A 78 5.54 -5.19 32.28
CA ALA A 78 4.12 -5.41 32.37
C ALA A 78 3.75 -6.34 33.52
N GLU A 79 4.52 -7.42 33.72
CA GLU A 79 4.36 -8.32 34.86
C GLU A 79 4.58 -7.55 36.18
N GLU A 80 5.61 -6.72 36.26
CA GLU A 80 5.89 -5.91 37.44
C GLU A 80 4.77 -4.90 37.74
N VAL A 81 4.30 -4.17 36.73
CA VAL A 81 3.19 -3.20 36.89
C VAL A 81 1.92 -3.92 37.35
N LEU A 82 1.59 -5.07 36.77
CA LEU A 82 0.43 -5.85 37.18
C LEU A 82 0.57 -6.37 38.63
N GLU A 83 1.75 -6.85 39.03
CA GLU A 83 2.02 -7.29 40.40
C GLU A 83 1.92 -6.16 41.44
N HIS A 84 2.36 -4.95 41.08
CA HIS A 84 2.30 -3.78 41.97
C HIS A 84 0.88 -3.20 42.09
N LEU A 85 0.03 -3.42 41.11
CA LEU A 85 -1.37 -2.99 41.13
C LEU A 85 -2.23 -4.09 41.78
N GLU A 86 -2.50 -3.96 43.09
CA GLU A 86 -3.29 -4.95 43.87
C GLU A 86 -4.62 -5.35 43.21
N LEU A 87 -5.24 -4.45 42.44
CA LEU A 87 -6.52 -4.68 41.76
C LEU A 87 -6.39 -5.45 40.43
N LEU A 88 -5.19 -5.50 39.84
CA LEU A 88 -4.89 -6.13 38.55
C LEU A 88 -3.89 -7.29 38.67
N ALA A 89 -3.40 -7.61 39.87
CA ALA A 89 -2.39 -8.64 40.11
C ALA A 89 -2.74 -10.06 39.60
N ASP A 90 -4.02 -10.37 39.42
CA ASP A 90 -4.46 -11.65 38.86
C ASP A 90 -4.49 -11.67 37.31
N TRP A 91 -4.20 -10.56 36.65
CA TRP A 91 -4.16 -10.47 35.19
C TRP A 91 -2.87 -11.07 34.64
N THR A 92 -2.94 -11.61 33.42
CA THR A 92 -1.79 -12.26 32.77
C THR A 92 -1.50 -11.68 31.40
N VAL A 93 -0.22 -11.56 31.06
CA VAL A 93 0.23 -11.25 29.70
C VAL A 93 0.03 -12.49 28.82
N GLU A 94 -0.83 -12.40 27.80
CA GLU A 94 -1.11 -13.54 26.90
C GLU A 94 -0.24 -13.49 25.64
N ARG A 95 0.02 -12.30 25.11
CA ARG A 95 0.77 -12.10 23.88
C ARG A 95 1.63 -10.85 23.95
N CYS A 96 2.92 -10.99 23.66
CA CYS A 96 3.85 -9.88 23.47
C CYS A 96 4.48 -10.04 22.08
N GLU A 97 4.35 -9.01 21.26
CA GLU A 97 4.94 -8.92 19.92
C GLU A 97 5.76 -7.65 19.89
N VAL A 98 6.93 -7.73 19.26
CA VAL A 98 7.84 -6.61 19.12
C VAL A 98 8.16 -6.45 17.65
N GLU A 99 8.01 -5.22 17.17
CA GLU A 99 8.31 -4.81 15.83
C GLU A 99 9.33 -3.68 15.90
N LEU A 100 10.23 -3.60 14.91
CA LEU A 100 11.13 -2.46 14.79
C LEU A 100 10.30 -1.23 14.44
N ASN A 101 10.64 -0.08 15.03
CA ASN A 101 10.13 1.19 14.52
C ASN A 101 10.68 1.38 13.09
N PRO A 102 9.83 1.38 12.06
CA PRO A 102 10.28 1.42 10.67
C PRO A 102 11.03 2.71 10.33
N ASP A 103 10.74 3.82 11.02
CA ASP A 103 11.35 5.12 10.76
C ASP A 103 12.75 5.21 11.37
N LEU A 104 12.94 4.72 12.61
CA LEU A 104 14.26 4.63 13.25
C LEU A 104 15.15 3.57 12.59
N ALA A 105 14.56 2.48 12.07
CA ALA A 105 15.28 1.49 11.28
C ALA A 105 15.81 2.09 9.97
N LYS A 106 15.03 2.94 9.30
CA LYS A 106 15.47 3.71 8.12
C LYS A 106 16.55 4.72 8.48
N GLU A 107 16.41 5.48 9.57
CA GLU A 107 17.41 6.46 10.00
C GLU A 107 18.76 5.81 10.36
N SER A 108 18.73 4.65 11.03
CA SER A 108 19.93 3.84 11.30
C SER A 108 20.60 3.33 10.03
N LEU A 109 19.83 3.00 8.99
CA LEU A 109 20.34 2.64 7.66
C LEU A 109 20.96 3.83 6.91
N HIS A 110 20.54 5.07 7.22
CA HIS A 110 21.07 6.29 6.61
C HIS A 110 22.33 6.83 7.31
N LEU A 111 22.54 6.53 8.59
CA LEU A 111 23.73 6.95 9.35
C LEU A 111 24.99 6.14 9.01
N ASP A 112 24.83 4.89 8.58
CA ASP A 112 25.91 4.10 7.97
C ASP A 112 26.06 4.48 6.50
N GLY A 113 26.84 5.54 6.24
CA GLY A 113 27.29 5.89 4.89
C GLY A 113 27.84 4.66 4.14
N PRO A 114 27.72 4.60 2.82
CA PRO A 114 27.96 3.38 2.05
C PRO A 114 29.36 2.81 2.36
N PRO A 115 29.48 1.57 2.85
CA PRO A 115 30.78 0.96 3.07
C PRO A 115 31.53 0.91 1.74
N SER A 116 32.82 1.26 1.78
CA SER A 116 33.64 1.62 0.61
C SER A 116 34.00 0.45 -0.31
N ASP A 117 33.22 -0.64 -0.35
CA ASP A 117 33.49 -1.74 -1.25
C ASP A 117 32.24 -2.53 -1.65
N VAL A 118 31.49 -1.95 -2.58
CA VAL A 118 30.36 -2.58 -3.27
C VAL A 118 30.77 -3.89 -3.95
N ALA A 119 32.06 -4.06 -4.33
CA ALA A 119 32.54 -5.28 -4.97
C ALA A 119 32.68 -6.46 -3.98
N SER A 120 33.07 -6.18 -2.73
CA SER A 120 33.13 -7.19 -1.67
C SER A 120 31.75 -7.70 -1.24
N ARG A 121 30.73 -6.81 -1.23
CA ARG A 121 29.33 -7.21 -0.98
C ARG A 121 28.73 -8.00 -2.14
N ARG A 122 29.02 -7.63 -3.39
CA ARG A 122 28.58 -8.42 -4.57
C ARG A 122 29.15 -9.83 -4.55
N ALA A 123 30.39 -10.00 -4.06
CA ALA A 123 31.00 -11.32 -3.88
C ALA A 123 30.36 -12.14 -2.74
N GLN A 124 29.88 -11.50 -1.66
CA GLN A 124 29.20 -12.17 -0.54
C GLN A 124 27.71 -12.47 -0.82
N LEU A 125 27.02 -11.63 -1.58
CA LEU A 125 25.64 -11.85 -2.04
C LEU A 125 25.53 -12.89 -3.17
N THR A 126 26.65 -13.24 -3.80
CA THR A 126 26.73 -14.35 -4.77
C THR A 126 27.05 -15.68 -4.09
N GLU A 127 27.30 -15.70 -2.77
CA GLU A 127 27.23 -16.96 -2.04
C GLU A 127 25.76 -17.26 -1.73
N PRO A 128 25.22 -18.40 -2.20
CA PRO A 128 23.87 -18.77 -1.84
C PRO A 128 23.83 -18.93 -0.32
N ALA A 129 23.09 -18.04 0.35
CA ALA A 129 22.65 -18.29 1.71
C ALA A 129 22.05 -19.70 1.70
N SER A 130 22.56 -20.58 2.55
CA SER A 130 22.07 -21.95 2.66
C SER A 130 20.67 -21.89 3.26
N GLU A 131 19.67 -21.63 2.42
CA GLU A 131 18.26 -21.69 2.78
C GLU A 131 17.98 -23.08 3.31
N LYS A 132 17.40 -23.16 4.51
CA LYS A 132 17.04 -24.46 5.07
C LYS A 132 16.03 -25.10 4.11
N PRO A 133 16.13 -26.41 3.82
CA PRO A 133 15.24 -27.09 2.86
C PRO A 133 13.74 -26.94 3.15
N VAL A 134 13.37 -26.63 4.40
CA VAL A 134 11.99 -26.42 4.84
C VAL A 134 11.45 -25.06 4.37
N ASP A 135 12.30 -24.02 4.35
CA ASP A 135 11.90 -22.67 3.96
C ASP A 135 11.75 -22.56 2.44
N ALA A 136 12.66 -23.18 1.67
CA ALA A 136 12.56 -23.26 0.21
C ALA A 136 11.33 -24.06 -0.27
N ALA A 137 11.00 -25.16 0.42
CA ALA A 137 9.80 -25.95 0.09
C ALA A 137 8.50 -25.20 0.39
N ARG A 138 8.48 -24.40 1.47
CA ARG A 138 7.36 -23.53 1.82
C ARG A 138 7.20 -22.40 0.80
N ALA A 139 8.27 -21.70 0.47
CA ALA A 139 8.26 -20.64 -0.55
C ALA A 139 7.76 -21.17 -1.90
N ALA A 140 8.27 -22.32 -2.35
CA ALA A 140 7.79 -22.96 -3.59
C ALA A 140 6.30 -23.33 -3.56
N ALA A 141 5.78 -23.73 -2.39
CA ALA A 141 4.35 -24.02 -2.22
C ALA A 141 3.50 -22.74 -2.25
N GLU A 142 3.97 -21.67 -1.63
CA GLU A 142 3.34 -20.34 -1.64
C GLU A 142 3.31 -19.75 -3.05
N THR A 143 4.44 -19.75 -3.78
CA THR A 143 4.51 -19.36 -5.21
C THR A 143 3.52 -20.14 -6.06
N LYS A 144 3.46 -21.48 -5.89
CA LYS A 144 2.53 -22.32 -6.66
C LYS A 144 1.07 -22.00 -6.34
N ALA A 145 0.75 -21.75 -5.07
CA ALA A 145 -0.60 -21.39 -4.64
C ALA A 145 -1.01 -20.02 -5.18
N ALA A 146 -0.11 -19.02 -5.12
CA ALA A 146 -0.32 -17.70 -5.67
C ALA A 146 -0.56 -17.77 -7.19
N ALA A 147 0.29 -18.48 -7.92
CA ALA A 147 0.16 -18.65 -9.36
C ALA A 147 -1.13 -19.37 -9.77
N ALA A 148 -1.59 -20.35 -8.98
CA ALA A 148 -2.87 -21.02 -9.22
C ALA A 148 -4.06 -20.09 -8.95
N ARG A 149 -3.99 -19.28 -7.88
CA ARG A 149 -5.02 -18.29 -7.55
C ARG A 149 -5.11 -17.20 -8.61
N MET A 150 -4.00 -16.58 -9.01
CA MET A 150 -3.97 -15.56 -10.06
C MET A 150 -4.57 -16.09 -11.36
N ARG A 151 -4.13 -17.25 -11.86
CA ARG A 151 -4.75 -17.86 -13.06
C ARG A 151 -6.25 -18.12 -12.91
N GLY A 152 -6.71 -18.49 -11.71
CA GLY A 152 -8.13 -18.64 -11.41
C GLY A 152 -8.92 -17.32 -11.39
N LEU A 153 -8.26 -16.18 -11.13
CA LEU A 153 -8.85 -14.85 -11.16
C LEU A 153 -8.90 -14.24 -12.57
N ALA A 154 -8.08 -14.71 -13.50
CA ALA A 154 -7.95 -14.13 -14.85
C ALA A 154 -9.30 -13.92 -15.57
N ALA A 155 -10.22 -14.88 -15.47
CA ALA A 155 -11.54 -14.81 -16.10
C ALA A 155 -12.48 -13.74 -15.49
N GLN A 156 -12.12 -13.15 -14.35
CA GLN A 156 -12.86 -12.03 -13.77
C GLN A 156 -12.56 -10.73 -14.48
N LEU A 157 -11.46 -10.63 -15.22
CA LEU A 157 -11.11 -9.46 -16.02
C LEU A 157 -11.91 -9.45 -17.34
N ARG A 158 -13.24 -9.33 -17.24
CA ARG A 158 -14.18 -9.63 -18.34
C ARG A 158 -14.07 -8.71 -19.56
N SER A 159 -13.53 -7.51 -19.39
CA SER A 159 -13.37 -6.55 -20.48
C SER A 159 -12.22 -6.89 -21.43
N PHE A 160 -11.33 -7.82 -21.04
CA PHE A 160 -10.10 -8.08 -21.78
C PHE A 160 -9.90 -9.58 -22.04
N GLY A 161 -9.67 -9.93 -23.30
CA GLY A 161 -9.27 -11.28 -23.69
C GLY A 161 -7.74 -11.46 -23.65
N PRO A 162 -7.22 -12.70 -23.80
CA PRO A 162 -5.78 -12.97 -23.82
C PRO A 162 -5.01 -12.16 -24.88
N GLY A 163 -5.63 -11.83 -26.02
CA GLY A 163 -5.02 -11.00 -27.06
C GLY A 163 -4.65 -9.58 -26.59
N MET A 164 -5.34 -9.05 -25.57
CA MET A 164 -4.97 -7.77 -24.94
C MET A 164 -3.65 -7.84 -24.17
N PHE A 165 -3.13 -9.04 -23.93
CA PHE A 165 -1.85 -9.29 -23.27
C PHE A 165 -0.80 -9.81 -24.27
N GLY A 166 -1.05 -9.65 -25.58
CA GLY A 166 -0.13 -10.10 -26.63
C GLY A 166 -0.12 -11.61 -26.89
N ALA A 167 -1.09 -12.37 -26.35
CA ALA A 167 -1.25 -13.77 -26.71
C ALA A 167 -1.86 -13.89 -28.11
N LEU A 168 -1.23 -14.68 -28.98
CA LEU A 168 -1.76 -14.94 -30.32
C LEU A 168 -3.01 -15.81 -30.23
N ASP A 169 -4.04 -15.47 -31.00
CA ASP A 169 -5.15 -16.38 -31.25
C ASP A 169 -4.69 -17.41 -32.30
N GLU A 170 -4.82 -18.70 -32.00
CA GLU A 170 -4.48 -19.77 -32.95
C GLU A 170 -5.39 -19.75 -34.20
N GLU A 171 -6.49 -18.98 -34.15
CA GLU A 171 -7.47 -18.82 -35.24
C GLU A 171 -7.23 -17.60 -36.15
N ASP A 172 -6.21 -16.75 -35.90
CA ASP A 172 -5.92 -15.59 -36.76
C ASP A 172 -5.34 -16.01 -38.13
N GLU A 173 -6.11 -15.78 -39.21
CA GLU A 173 -5.77 -16.17 -40.59
C GLU A 173 -4.56 -15.40 -41.18
N ASP A 174 -4.12 -14.31 -40.54
CA ASP A 174 -2.96 -13.48 -40.93
C ASP A 174 -1.65 -13.92 -40.21
N TYR A 175 -1.56 -15.22 -39.90
CA TYR A 175 -0.41 -15.86 -39.26
C TYR A 175 0.89 -15.74 -40.09
N ASP A 176 1.81 -14.86 -39.67
CA ASP A 176 3.19 -14.80 -40.16
C ASP A 176 4.15 -15.53 -39.18
N PRO A 177 4.63 -16.74 -39.51
CA PRO A 177 5.51 -17.51 -38.66
C PRO A 177 6.89 -16.87 -38.42
N GLU A 178 7.30 -15.82 -39.15
CA GLU A 178 8.58 -15.13 -38.93
C GLU A 178 8.55 -14.07 -37.81
N ILE A 179 7.37 -13.72 -37.26
CA ILE A 179 7.16 -12.74 -36.15
C ILE A 179 6.88 -13.45 -34.80
N THR A 180 7.19 -14.75 -34.68
CA THR A 180 6.68 -15.60 -33.58
C THR A 180 7.56 -15.70 -32.34
N ASP A 181 8.81 -15.23 -32.36
CA ASP A 181 9.71 -15.30 -31.20
C ASP A 181 9.35 -14.32 -30.07
N SER A 182 8.36 -13.45 -30.27
CA SER A 182 7.94 -12.40 -29.33
C SER A 182 6.50 -12.54 -28.82
N ALA A 183 5.79 -13.60 -29.20
CA ALA A 183 4.40 -13.80 -28.79
C ALA A 183 4.33 -14.24 -27.33
N VAL A 184 3.49 -13.57 -26.54
CA VAL A 184 3.26 -13.92 -25.13
C VAL A 184 2.51 -15.25 -25.07
N SER A 185 2.92 -16.14 -24.17
CA SER A 185 2.24 -17.42 -24.00
C SER A 185 0.85 -17.22 -23.36
N LEU A 186 -0.10 -18.09 -23.68
CA LEU A 186 -1.43 -18.04 -23.05
C LEU A 186 -1.35 -18.14 -21.51
N GLU A 187 -0.39 -18.91 -20.99
CA GLU A 187 -0.20 -19.06 -19.54
C GLU A 187 0.30 -17.78 -18.88
N ASP A 188 1.22 -17.05 -19.54
CA ASP A 188 1.74 -15.76 -19.06
C ASP A 188 0.68 -14.67 -19.15
N ALA A 189 -0.08 -14.62 -20.25
CA ALA A 189 -1.22 -13.72 -20.41
C ALA A 189 -2.29 -13.94 -19.34
N GLN A 190 -2.63 -15.20 -19.04
CA GLN A 190 -3.57 -15.55 -17.96
C GLN A 190 -3.02 -15.18 -16.58
N LEU A 191 -1.70 -15.35 -16.36
CA LEU A 191 -1.07 -14.99 -15.11
C LEU A 191 -1.08 -13.47 -14.90
N ALA A 192 -0.74 -12.69 -15.93
CA ALA A 192 -0.80 -11.22 -15.93
C ALA A 192 -2.22 -10.70 -15.70
N ALA A 193 -3.21 -11.20 -16.45
CA ALA A 193 -4.62 -10.84 -16.26
C ALA A 193 -5.11 -11.14 -14.84
N GLY A 194 -4.73 -12.30 -14.31
CA GLY A 194 -5.01 -12.71 -12.94
C GLY A 194 -4.34 -11.83 -11.88
N ALA A 195 -3.12 -11.38 -12.15
CA ALA A 195 -2.37 -10.48 -11.29
C ALA A 195 -3.02 -9.09 -11.23
N LEU A 196 -3.57 -8.57 -12.34
CA LEU A 196 -4.32 -7.30 -12.33
C LEU A 196 -5.59 -7.37 -11.46
N VAL A 197 -6.30 -8.51 -11.48
CA VAL A 197 -7.46 -8.72 -10.60
C VAL A 197 -7.03 -8.81 -9.15
N TRP A 198 -5.92 -9.50 -8.84
CA TRP A 198 -5.38 -9.53 -7.49
C TRP A 198 -4.94 -8.13 -7.03
N ALA A 199 -4.20 -7.42 -7.88
CA ALA A 199 -3.68 -6.09 -7.61
C ALA A 199 -4.80 -5.07 -7.41
N THR A 200 -6.00 -5.29 -7.95
CA THR A 200 -7.18 -4.47 -7.66
C THR A 200 -7.49 -4.48 -6.16
N ASP A 201 -7.48 -5.64 -5.50
CA ASP A 201 -7.76 -5.72 -4.06
C ASP A 201 -6.69 -4.96 -3.26
N VAL A 202 -5.41 -5.17 -3.61
CA VAL A 202 -4.27 -4.50 -2.95
C VAL A 202 -4.32 -2.99 -3.14
N LEU A 203 -4.48 -2.54 -4.38
CA LEU A 203 -4.58 -1.12 -4.74
C LEU A 203 -5.69 -0.43 -3.97
N LEU A 204 -6.88 -1.04 -3.89
CA LEU A 204 -8.01 -0.44 -3.20
C LEU A 204 -7.79 -0.39 -1.69
N ASP A 205 -7.27 -1.46 -1.08
CA ASP A 205 -6.98 -1.50 0.36
C ASP A 205 -5.92 -0.45 0.74
N GLU A 206 -4.87 -0.29 -0.06
CA GLU A 206 -3.82 0.71 0.14
C GLU A 206 -4.37 2.14 -0.05
N LEU A 207 -5.18 2.40 -1.08
CA LEU A 207 -5.83 3.71 -1.26
C LEU A 207 -6.81 4.04 -0.13
N PHE A 208 -7.50 3.03 0.44
CA PHE A 208 -8.32 3.24 1.63
C PHE A 208 -7.49 3.66 2.84
N GLN A 209 -6.33 3.02 3.04
CA GLN A 209 -5.42 3.36 4.13
C GLN A 209 -4.85 4.77 3.95
N ASP A 210 -4.40 5.12 2.75
CA ASP A 210 -3.88 6.45 2.45
C ASP A 210 -4.95 7.54 2.67
N ALA A 211 -6.16 7.30 2.17
CA ALA A 211 -7.27 8.22 2.38
C ALA A 211 -7.65 8.36 3.86
N PHE A 212 -7.51 7.30 4.64
CA PHE A 212 -7.76 7.32 6.08
C PHE A 212 -6.68 8.12 6.83
N ALA A 213 -5.40 7.87 6.55
CA ALA A 213 -4.27 8.57 7.16
C ALA A 213 -4.39 10.09 6.95
N LEU A 214 -4.64 10.52 5.70
CA LEU A 214 -4.82 11.94 5.39
C LEU A 214 -6.05 12.58 6.05
N VAL A 215 -7.10 11.80 6.35
CA VAL A 215 -8.27 12.29 7.10
C VAL A 215 -7.93 12.44 8.59
N GLU A 216 -7.24 11.47 9.18
CA GLU A 216 -6.89 11.51 10.61
C GLU A 216 -5.92 12.63 10.93
N GLU A 217 -4.94 12.88 10.05
CA GLU A 217 -3.94 13.94 10.24
C GLU A 217 -4.40 15.30 9.73
N GLU A 218 -5.55 15.39 9.04
CA GLU A 218 -6.08 16.61 8.42
C GLU A 218 -5.05 17.32 7.52
N THR A 219 -4.28 16.54 6.76
CA THR A 219 -3.09 17.00 6.04
C THR A 219 -3.11 16.64 4.54
N ASN A 220 -2.01 16.90 3.84
CA ASN A 220 -1.74 16.45 2.48
C ASN A 220 -0.55 15.48 2.45
N VAL A 221 -0.34 14.80 1.34
CA VAL A 221 0.74 13.80 1.14
C VAL A 221 2.12 14.28 1.62
N VAL A 222 2.49 15.55 1.39
CA VAL A 222 3.82 16.07 1.76
C VAL A 222 3.96 16.33 3.25
N GLU A 223 2.87 16.72 3.90
CA GLU A 223 2.82 17.11 5.31
C GLU A 223 2.29 15.97 6.20
N CYS A 224 2.07 14.79 5.64
CA CYS A 224 1.65 13.60 6.36
C CYS A 224 2.87 12.98 7.07
N ASP A 225 2.77 12.79 8.38
CA ASP A 225 3.83 12.17 9.17
C ASP A 225 3.79 10.63 9.00
N GLN A 226 2.61 10.06 8.68
CA GLN A 226 2.49 8.64 8.34
C GLN A 226 2.91 8.34 6.89
N PRO A 227 3.61 7.21 6.66
CA PRO A 227 3.95 6.78 5.31
C PRO A 227 2.68 6.43 4.53
N LEU A 228 2.61 6.91 3.29
CA LEU A 228 1.54 6.56 2.37
C LEU A 228 2.00 5.46 1.42
N TRP A 229 1.06 4.61 1.01
CA TRP A 229 1.34 3.43 0.21
C TRP A 229 1.41 3.74 -1.28
N LEU A 230 0.48 4.56 -1.77
CA LEU A 230 0.28 4.80 -3.20
C LEU A 230 0.26 6.27 -3.57
N LEU A 231 -0.26 7.13 -2.69
CA LEU A 231 -0.37 8.56 -3.01
C LEU A 231 1.00 9.25 -3.11
N ASP A 232 2.05 8.71 -2.49
CA ASP A 232 3.45 9.16 -2.65
C ASP A 232 4.01 8.84 -4.05
N ASP A 233 3.48 7.82 -4.73
CA ASP A 233 3.90 7.40 -6.07
C ASP A 233 3.16 8.15 -7.21
N LEU A 234 2.28 9.09 -6.85
CA LEU A 234 1.66 10.00 -7.82
C LEU A 234 2.64 11.08 -8.28
N PRO A 235 2.34 11.80 -9.38
CA PRO A 235 3.21 12.85 -9.89
C PRO A 235 3.62 13.85 -8.80
N PRO A 236 4.91 14.02 -8.50
CA PRO A 236 5.35 14.78 -7.32
C PRO A 236 5.03 16.28 -7.41
N ARG A 237 4.84 16.79 -8.64
CA ARG A 237 4.54 18.21 -8.91
C ARG A 237 3.31 18.76 -8.18
N TYR A 238 2.34 17.89 -7.88
CA TYR A 238 1.10 18.29 -7.19
C TYR A 238 0.97 17.68 -5.79
N ALA A 239 2.05 17.14 -5.21
CA ALA A 239 2.00 16.43 -3.93
C ALA A 239 1.35 17.26 -2.79
N LEU A 240 1.62 18.56 -2.73
CA LEU A 240 1.00 19.49 -1.75
C LEU A 240 -0.53 19.62 -1.87
N GLN A 241 -1.10 19.21 -3.00
CA GLN A 241 -2.52 19.29 -3.31
C GLN A 241 -3.23 17.94 -3.16
N TYR A 242 -2.49 16.87 -2.88
CA TYR A 242 -3.05 15.55 -2.60
C TYR A 242 -3.52 15.49 -1.15
N ASP A 243 -4.67 16.11 -0.89
CA ASP A 243 -5.32 16.08 0.41
C ASP A 243 -6.31 14.90 0.55
N ALA A 244 -6.92 14.78 1.72
CA ALA A 244 -7.95 13.78 1.98
C ALA A 244 -9.12 13.80 0.97
N ARG A 245 -9.45 14.97 0.38
CA ARG A 245 -10.51 15.07 -0.63
C ARG A 245 -10.04 14.51 -1.97
N PHE A 246 -8.83 14.85 -2.39
CA PHE A 246 -8.19 14.26 -3.56
C PHE A 246 -8.13 12.74 -3.43
N ALA A 247 -7.64 12.22 -2.31
CA ALA A 247 -7.52 10.79 -2.04
C ALA A 247 -8.86 10.05 -2.20
N ARG A 248 -9.95 10.59 -1.62
CA ARG A 248 -11.29 10.00 -1.78
C ARG A 248 -11.79 10.02 -3.23
N ARG A 249 -11.52 11.08 -3.99
CA ARG A 249 -11.89 11.15 -5.42
C ARG A 249 -11.10 10.14 -6.24
N PHE A 250 -9.80 10.02 -5.95
CA PHE A 250 -8.91 9.10 -6.63
C PHE A 250 -9.28 7.64 -6.33
N LEU A 251 -9.55 7.30 -5.07
CA LEU A 251 -10.09 6.00 -4.67
C LEU A 251 -11.37 5.64 -5.42
N VAL A 252 -12.35 6.55 -5.47
CA VAL A 252 -13.60 6.29 -6.20
C VAL A 252 -13.37 6.13 -7.69
N THR A 253 -12.38 6.83 -8.25
CA THR A 253 -11.96 6.68 -9.65
C THR A 253 -11.37 5.29 -9.89
N ALA A 254 -10.48 4.81 -9.03
CA ALA A 254 -9.91 3.46 -9.10
C ALA A 254 -10.99 2.37 -8.96
N ILE A 255 -11.95 2.53 -8.05
CA ILE A 255 -13.11 1.63 -7.90
C ILE A 255 -13.93 1.59 -9.19
N ALA A 256 -14.25 2.75 -9.77
CA ALA A 256 -15.05 2.82 -10.99
C ALA A 256 -14.33 2.18 -12.18
N LEU A 257 -13.03 2.45 -12.34
CA LEU A 257 -12.19 1.85 -13.38
C LEU A 257 -12.15 0.32 -13.28
N THR A 258 -11.77 -0.21 -12.11
CA THR A 258 -11.61 -1.65 -11.88
C THR A 258 -12.95 -2.40 -11.92
N THR A 259 -14.06 -1.74 -11.56
CA THR A 259 -15.41 -2.27 -11.79
C THR A 259 -15.69 -2.47 -13.27
N ARG A 260 -15.37 -1.47 -14.12
CA ARG A 260 -15.57 -1.61 -15.58
C ARG A 260 -14.69 -2.71 -16.17
N PHE A 261 -13.46 -2.87 -15.67
CA PHE A 261 -12.56 -3.96 -16.07
C PHE A 261 -13.18 -5.34 -15.77
N THR A 262 -13.79 -5.50 -14.60
CA THR A 262 -14.30 -6.80 -14.12
C THR A 262 -15.74 -7.11 -14.53
N GLU A 263 -16.55 -6.09 -14.82
CA GLU A 263 -17.94 -6.26 -15.28
C GLU A 263 -18.01 -6.55 -16.79
N GLY A 264 -17.04 -6.09 -17.58
CA GLY A 264 -17.06 -6.22 -19.05
C GLY A 264 -17.58 -4.97 -19.76
N SER A 265 -17.68 -3.83 -19.07
CA SER A 265 -18.21 -2.56 -19.58
C SER A 265 -17.13 -1.54 -19.93
N PHE A 266 -15.85 -1.92 -19.87
CA PHE A 266 -14.75 -1.04 -20.24
C PHE A 266 -14.68 -0.87 -21.76
N HIS A 267 -14.43 0.37 -22.17
CA HIS A 267 -14.25 0.75 -23.58
C HIS A 267 -12.96 1.55 -23.77
N GLN A 268 -12.71 2.50 -22.87
CA GLN A 268 -11.55 3.40 -22.88
C GLN A 268 -11.40 4.05 -21.50
N LEU A 269 -10.23 4.63 -21.24
CA LEU A 269 -9.98 5.47 -20.08
C LEU A 269 -10.75 6.79 -20.23
N SER A 270 -11.27 7.30 -19.13
CA SER A 270 -12.25 8.39 -19.12
C SER A 270 -11.60 9.72 -18.82
N CYS A 271 -10.54 9.73 -18.00
CA CYS A 271 -9.81 10.92 -17.56
C CYS A 271 -8.39 10.56 -17.09
N VAL A 272 -7.54 11.57 -16.88
CA VAL A 272 -6.15 11.41 -16.42
C VAL A 272 -6.06 10.66 -15.08
N ALA A 273 -7.02 10.85 -14.18
CA ALA A 273 -7.05 10.11 -12.92
C ALA A 273 -7.24 8.59 -13.12
N GLU A 274 -7.94 8.15 -14.18
CA GLU A 274 -8.02 6.73 -14.53
C GLU A 274 -6.71 6.22 -15.13
N GLU A 275 -6.00 7.05 -15.91
CA GLU A 275 -4.67 6.70 -16.43
C GLU A 275 -3.66 6.51 -15.29
N LEU A 276 -3.63 7.43 -14.32
CA LEU A 276 -2.77 7.31 -13.15
C LEU A 276 -3.17 6.10 -12.28
N ALA A 277 -4.47 5.82 -12.12
CA ALA A 277 -4.92 4.65 -11.39
C ALA A 277 -4.52 3.34 -12.09
N LEU A 278 -4.55 3.31 -13.44
CA LEU A 278 -4.06 2.17 -14.22
C LEU A 278 -2.55 1.98 -14.05
N ARG A 279 -1.78 3.07 -14.04
CA ARG A 279 -0.34 3.02 -13.80
C ARG A 279 -0.04 2.39 -12.44
N LEU A 280 -0.67 2.87 -11.39
CA LEU A 280 -0.51 2.30 -10.05
C LEU A 280 -0.94 0.83 -10.02
N LEU A 281 -2.06 0.47 -10.66
CA LEU A 281 -2.51 -0.92 -10.74
C LEU A 281 -1.49 -1.84 -11.41
N LEU A 282 -0.86 -1.39 -12.51
CA LEU A 282 0.19 -2.13 -13.21
C LEU A 282 1.42 -2.33 -12.32
N THR A 283 1.88 -1.26 -11.67
CA THR A 283 3.00 -1.32 -10.73
C THR A 283 2.69 -2.24 -9.55
N THR A 284 1.50 -2.16 -8.95
CA THR A 284 1.07 -3.07 -7.88
C THR A 284 1.04 -4.53 -8.35
N ALA A 285 0.62 -4.79 -9.60
CA ALA A 285 0.62 -6.13 -10.17
C ALA A 285 2.05 -6.67 -10.37
N GLU A 286 2.97 -5.85 -10.87
CA GLU A 286 4.39 -6.20 -11.02
C GLU A 286 5.03 -6.54 -9.67
N VAL A 287 4.87 -5.66 -8.67
CA VAL A 287 5.38 -5.87 -7.30
C VAL A 287 4.79 -7.15 -6.69
N THR A 288 3.49 -7.39 -6.89
CA THR A 288 2.83 -8.62 -6.40
C THR A 288 3.42 -9.86 -7.07
N LEU A 289 3.63 -9.84 -8.38
CA LEU A 289 4.22 -10.95 -9.12
C LEU A 289 5.69 -11.18 -8.71
N GLU A 290 6.47 -10.12 -8.55
CA GLU A 290 7.86 -10.20 -8.09
C GLU A 290 7.95 -10.81 -6.68
N THR A 291 7.08 -10.39 -5.77
CA THR A 291 6.98 -10.91 -4.39
C THR A 291 6.83 -12.43 -4.36
N PHE A 292 6.10 -13.02 -5.31
CA PHE A 292 5.93 -14.48 -5.41
C PHE A 292 6.95 -15.16 -6.34
N GLY A 293 7.88 -14.43 -6.95
CA GLY A 293 8.83 -14.96 -7.94
C GLY A 293 8.16 -15.40 -9.24
N LEU A 294 7.08 -14.71 -9.64
CA LEU A 294 6.25 -15.00 -10.80
C LEU A 294 6.41 -13.98 -11.94
N LEU A 295 7.14 -12.89 -11.72
CA LEU A 295 7.45 -11.89 -12.74
C LEU A 295 8.60 -12.37 -13.64
N GLY A 296 8.27 -13.21 -14.62
CA GLY A 296 9.19 -13.60 -15.69
C GLY A 296 9.03 -12.71 -16.93
N ASP A 297 9.99 -12.79 -17.85
CA ASP A 297 10.02 -11.98 -19.09
C ASP A 297 8.70 -12.03 -19.87
N GLY A 298 8.06 -13.21 -19.97
CA GLY A 298 6.78 -13.37 -20.67
C GLY A 298 5.61 -12.66 -19.98
N VAL A 299 5.58 -12.67 -18.64
CA VAL A 299 4.54 -11.98 -17.85
C VAL A 299 4.77 -10.46 -17.87
N SER A 300 6.04 -10.04 -17.81
CA SER A 300 6.45 -8.64 -17.96
C SER A 300 5.99 -8.09 -19.32
N ALA A 301 6.29 -8.81 -20.41
CA ALA A 301 5.85 -8.45 -21.75
C ALA A 301 4.32 -8.45 -21.89
N ALA A 302 3.62 -9.33 -21.17
CA ALA A 302 2.16 -9.38 -21.15
C ALA A 302 1.55 -8.11 -20.52
N LEU A 303 2.10 -7.64 -19.39
CA LEU A 303 1.66 -6.43 -18.71
C LEU A 303 1.99 -5.17 -19.52
N GLU A 304 3.18 -5.11 -20.12
CA GLU A 304 3.58 -4.03 -21.03
C GLU A 304 2.64 -3.94 -22.23
N GLY A 305 2.41 -5.06 -22.93
CA GLY A 305 1.48 -5.12 -24.06
C GLY A 305 0.04 -4.76 -23.69
N PHE A 306 -0.40 -5.09 -22.46
CA PHE A 306 -1.68 -4.63 -21.95
C PHE A 306 -1.72 -3.11 -21.75
N GLY A 307 -0.68 -2.52 -21.16
CA GLY A 307 -0.54 -1.07 -21.03
C GLY A 307 -0.63 -0.37 -22.39
N ASP A 308 0.17 -0.82 -23.35
CA ASP A 308 0.24 -0.27 -24.72
C ASP A 308 -1.11 -0.25 -25.45
N LEU A 309 -1.98 -1.21 -25.17
CA LEU A 309 -3.30 -1.33 -25.81
C LEU A 309 -4.42 -0.61 -25.05
N VAL A 310 -4.27 -0.40 -23.74
CA VAL A 310 -5.30 0.24 -22.91
C VAL A 310 -5.12 1.75 -22.83
N TYR A 311 -3.87 2.23 -22.82
CA TYR A 311 -3.59 3.65 -22.95
C TYR A 311 -3.82 4.12 -24.40
N GLU A 312 -4.44 5.28 -24.56
CA GLU A 312 -4.62 5.90 -25.87
C GLU A 312 -3.40 6.75 -26.29
N ASP A 313 -2.71 7.31 -25.29
CA ASP A 313 -1.48 8.08 -25.41
C ASP A 313 -0.62 7.95 -24.14
N MET A 314 0.55 8.60 -24.14
CA MET A 314 1.52 8.59 -23.05
C MET A 314 1.63 9.94 -22.36
N ASP A 315 0.61 10.80 -22.45
CA ASP A 315 0.67 12.16 -21.92
C ASP A 315 0.77 12.16 -20.39
N HIS A 316 0.09 11.21 -19.73
CA HIS A 316 0.15 11.03 -18.29
C HIS A 316 1.57 10.75 -17.78
N GLU A 317 2.46 10.16 -18.58
CA GLU A 317 3.86 9.92 -18.19
C GLU A 317 4.63 11.24 -18.02
N TRP A 318 4.27 12.27 -18.77
CA TRP A 318 4.96 13.56 -18.70
C TRP A 318 4.68 14.29 -17.39
N LEU A 319 3.64 13.90 -16.64
CA LEU A 319 3.39 14.39 -15.29
C LEU A 319 4.52 14.02 -14.32
N TYR A 320 5.27 12.95 -14.60
CA TYR A 320 6.42 12.52 -13.81
C TYR A 320 7.75 13.17 -14.24
N ASP A 321 7.77 13.87 -15.37
CA ASP A 321 8.96 14.52 -15.92
C ASP A 321 8.87 16.05 -15.77
N ASP A 322 9.58 16.60 -14.77
CA ASP A 322 9.64 18.05 -14.51
C ASP A 322 10.11 18.87 -15.73
N SER A 323 10.84 18.26 -16.67
CA SER A 323 11.30 18.96 -17.88
C SER A 323 10.17 19.22 -18.90
N LYS A 324 9.01 18.59 -18.71
CA LYS A 324 7.83 18.68 -19.57
C LYS A 324 6.73 19.55 -18.99
N ASP A 325 7.00 20.27 -17.90
CA ASP A 325 6.02 21.17 -17.29
C ASP A 325 5.57 22.29 -18.24
N GLY A 326 4.26 22.57 -18.26
CA GLY A 326 3.61 23.56 -19.14
C GLY A 326 3.58 23.21 -20.64
N ILE A 327 3.84 21.96 -21.01
CA ILE A 327 3.81 21.53 -22.43
C ILE A 327 2.39 21.52 -23.01
N ASP A 328 1.39 21.20 -22.20
CA ASP A 328 -0.04 21.24 -22.51
C ASP A 328 -0.55 22.67 -22.74
N GLU A 329 0.01 23.66 -22.04
CA GLU A 329 -0.25 25.09 -22.25
C GLU A 329 0.48 25.66 -23.49
N SER A 330 1.38 24.90 -24.10
CA SER A 330 2.15 25.34 -25.25
C SER A 330 1.38 25.16 -26.56
N SER A 331 1.66 26.01 -27.56
CA SER A 331 1.12 25.83 -28.91
C SER A 331 1.50 24.50 -29.57
N VAL A 332 2.56 23.84 -29.06
CA VAL A 332 2.98 22.51 -29.51
C VAL A 332 2.10 21.42 -28.87
N GLY A 333 1.76 21.55 -27.59
CA GLY A 333 0.85 20.64 -26.89
C GLY A 333 -0.56 20.67 -27.47
N GLU A 334 -1.12 21.87 -27.71
CA GLU A 334 -2.43 22.02 -28.36
C GLU A 334 -2.45 21.39 -29.77
N TYR A 335 -1.37 21.53 -30.54
CA TYR A 335 -1.25 20.93 -31.87
C TYR A 335 -1.13 19.40 -31.82
N LEU A 336 -0.50 18.86 -30.78
CA LEU A 336 -0.35 17.42 -30.56
C LEU A 336 -1.58 16.79 -29.89
N GLY A 337 -2.56 17.59 -29.46
CA GLY A 337 -3.77 17.11 -28.80
C GLY A 337 -3.54 16.70 -27.35
N VAL A 338 -2.53 17.28 -26.69
CA VAL A 338 -2.11 16.90 -25.34
C VAL A 338 -3.24 17.12 -24.35
N ALA A 339 -3.51 16.12 -23.50
CA ALA A 339 -4.51 16.25 -22.45
C ALA A 339 -4.14 17.40 -21.47
N PRO A 340 -5.11 18.19 -20.98
CA PRO A 340 -4.82 19.21 -19.97
C PRO A 340 -4.20 18.58 -18.73
N MET A 341 -3.04 19.07 -18.30
CA MET A 341 -2.23 18.46 -17.24
C MET A 341 -2.45 19.10 -15.86
N ASP A 342 -3.28 20.16 -15.77
CA ASP A 342 -3.62 20.80 -14.50
C ASP A 342 -4.41 19.85 -13.57
N LEU A 343 -4.14 19.89 -12.27
CA LEU A 343 -4.79 18.96 -11.32
C LEU A 343 -6.33 19.03 -11.36
N ALA A 344 -6.90 20.20 -11.69
CA ALA A 344 -8.35 20.38 -11.75
C ALA A 344 -8.98 19.76 -13.02
N SER A 345 -8.18 19.32 -14.00
CA SER A 345 -8.66 18.56 -15.17
C SER A 345 -8.68 17.05 -14.92
N TRP A 346 -7.94 16.54 -13.92
CA TRP A 346 -7.65 15.10 -13.81
C TRP A 346 -8.87 14.21 -13.67
N PHE A 347 -9.93 14.74 -13.06
CA PHE A 347 -11.20 14.03 -12.85
C PHE A 347 -12.29 14.46 -13.84
N LYS A 348 -11.95 15.23 -14.87
CA LYS A 348 -12.88 15.63 -15.93
C LYS A 348 -12.79 14.63 -17.07
N PRO A 349 -13.93 14.22 -17.66
CA PRO A 349 -13.89 13.32 -18.79
C PRO A 349 -13.16 13.97 -19.98
N PHE A 350 -12.37 13.19 -20.72
CA PHE A 350 -11.66 13.68 -21.91
C PHE A 350 -12.59 14.16 -23.03
N ASN A 351 -13.83 13.66 -23.07
CA ASN A 351 -14.89 14.10 -23.97
C ASN A 351 -16.29 13.77 -23.40
N ASP A 352 -17.34 14.35 -24.00
CA ASP A 352 -18.73 14.23 -23.52
C ASP A 352 -19.28 12.78 -23.55
N ASP A 353 -18.64 11.87 -24.28
CA ASP A 353 -19.03 10.46 -24.37
C ASP A 353 -18.38 9.60 -23.27
N ARG A 354 -17.44 10.14 -22.50
CA ARG A 354 -16.75 9.47 -21.38
C ARG A 354 -17.44 9.76 -20.05
N TYR A 355 -17.55 8.73 -19.23
CA TYR A 355 -18.19 8.81 -17.92
C TYR A 355 -17.16 8.82 -16.80
N VAL A 356 -17.24 9.82 -15.92
CA VAL A 356 -16.52 9.84 -14.63
C VAL A 356 -17.56 9.76 -13.51
N HIS A 357 -17.23 9.01 -12.45
CA HIS A 357 -18.13 8.85 -11.32
C HIS A 357 -18.50 10.21 -10.68
N PRO A 358 -19.77 10.49 -10.35
CA PRO A 358 -20.22 11.80 -9.86
C PRO A 358 -19.52 12.30 -8.60
N TYR A 359 -19.04 11.40 -7.75
CA TYR A 359 -18.24 11.76 -6.57
C TYR A 359 -16.83 12.25 -6.93
N ALA A 360 -16.26 11.73 -8.02
CA ALA A 360 -14.94 12.13 -8.51
C ALA A 360 -15.03 13.43 -9.33
N ALA A 361 -16.14 13.66 -10.03
CA ALA A 361 -16.44 14.93 -10.69
C ALA A 361 -16.56 16.07 -9.65
N ASP A 362 -16.05 17.26 -9.98
CA ASP A 362 -16.23 18.43 -9.11
C ASP A 362 -17.72 18.78 -8.93
N GLU A 363 -18.08 19.30 -7.75
CA GLU A 363 -19.40 19.87 -7.55
C GLU A 363 -19.59 21.09 -8.48
N PRO A 364 -20.67 21.14 -9.27
CA PRO A 364 -21.02 22.35 -9.99
C PRO A 364 -21.50 23.41 -8.99
N GLY A 365 -20.62 24.35 -8.62
CA GLY A 365 -21.03 25.61 -8.00
C GLY A 365 -20.65 25.82 -6.53
N GLY A 366 -19.35 25.84 -6.25
CA GLY A 366 -18.79 26.53 -5.09
C GLY A 366 -18.38 27.98 -5.41
N GLU A 367 -19.02 28.65 -6.36
CA GLU A 367 -18.88 30.11 -6.46
C GLU A 367 -19.66 30.74 -5.33
N GLY A 368 -18.96 31.54 -4.52
CA GLY A 368 -19.51 32.22 -3.37
C GLY A 368 -20.86 32.85 -3.68
N SER A 369 -21.85 32.51 -2.86
CA SER A 369 -23.11 33.24 -2.80
C SER A 369 -22.78 34.68 -2.42
N GLU A 370 -22.55 35.52 -3.43
CA GLU A 370 -22.49 36.95 -3.29
C GLU A 370 -23.90 37.35 -2.82
N VAL A 371 -24.01 37.57 -1.52
CA VAL A 371 -25.20 38.10 -0.88
C VAL A 371 -25.39 39.52 -1.41
N THR A 372 -26.07 39.66 -2.55
CA THR A 372 -26.71 40.91 -2.93
C THR A 372 -27.90 41.12 -2.00
N ALA A 373 -27.66 41.86 -0.92
CA ALA A 373 -28.73 42.40 -0.10
C ALA A 373 -29.41 43.58 -0.83
N PRO A 374 -30.76 43.66 -0.82
CA PRO A 374 -31.50 44.85 -1.27
C PRO A 374 -31.45 46.02 -0.28
#